data_AF-A0A9R0T8J1-F1
#
_entry.id   AF-A0A9R0T8J1-F1
#
_cell.length_a   1.000
_cell.length_b   1.000
_cell.length_c   1.000
_cell.angle_alpha   90.00
_cell.angle_beta   90.00
_cell.angle_gamma   90.00
#
_symmetry.space_group_name_H-M   'P 1'
#
loop_
_entity.id
_entity.type
_entity.pdbx_description
1 polymer ?
#
loop_
_entity_poly.entity_id
_entity_poly.type
_entity_poly.pdbx_seq_one_letter_code
_entity_poly.pdbx_strand_id
1 'polypeptide(L)' 'MADWGPVVVATVLFVLLTPGLLFQLPAQGRIVAFGSMHTGGLAILVHAVIYFALITIFLIAIGVHIYAG' A
#
# COMPACT_ATOMS: atom_id res chain seq x y z
N MET A 1 18.27 -8.16 19.36
CA MET A 1 17.71 -8.69 18.09
C MET A 1 17.19 -7.53 17.29
N ALA A 2 17.31 -7.56 15.95
CA ALA A 2 16.78 -6.50 15.12
C ALA A 2 15.23 -6.53 15.14
N ASP A 3 14.61 -5.36 15.07
CA ASP A 3 13.15 -5.25 14.94
C ASP A 3 12.75 -5.38 13.46
N TRP A 4 12.03 -6.45 13.17
CA TRP A 4 11.48 -6.79 11.86
C TRP A 4 10.05 -6.27 11.66
N GLY A 5 9.44 -5.65 12.68
CA GLY A 5 8.10 -5.08 12.62
C GLY A 5 7.92 -4.16 11.41
N PRO A 6 8.79 -3.14 11.21
CA PRO A 6 8.74 -2.27 10.04
C PRO A 6 8.80 -3.02 8.70
N VAL A 7 9.67 -4.02 8.59
CA VAL A 7 9.90 -4.76 7.34
C VAL A 7 8.70 -5.61 6.97
N VAL A 8 8.16 -6.37 7.93
CA VAL A 8 7.02 -7.27 7.71
C VAL A 8 5.76 -6.47 7.41
N VAL A 9 5.48 -5.43 8.20
CA VAL A 9 4.29 -4.58 8.00
C VAL A 9 4.34 -3.89 6.64
N ALA A 10 5.49 -3.30 6.25
CA ALA A 10 5.67 -2.69 4.94
C ALA A 10 5.39 -3.69 3.81
N THR A 11 5.95 -4.90 3.93
CA THR A 11 5.82 -5.94 2.90
C THR A 11 4.37 -6.39 2.73
N VAL A 12 3.66 -6.65 3.83
CA VAL A 12 2.25 -7.07 3.81
C VAL A 12 1.37 -5.97 3.21
N LEU A 13 1.54 -4.72 3.65
CA LEU A 13 0.77 -3.59 3.12
C LEU A 13 1.05 -3.37 1.63
N PHE A 14 2.29 -3.54 1.18
CA PHE A 14 2.66 -3.37 -0.22
C PHE A 14 1.98 -4.43 -1.09
N VAL A 15 2.00 -5.69 -0.67
CA VAL A 15 1.30 -6.79 -1.37
C VAL A 15 -0.22 -6.55 -1.38
N LEU A 16 -0.81 -6.14 -0.25
CA LEU A 16 -2.24 -5.88 -0.15
C LEU A 16 -2.68 -4.71 -1.03
N LEU A 17 -1.87 -3.65 -1.11
CA LEU A 17 -2.24 -2.42 -1.82
C LEU A 17 -1.67 -2.37 -3.24
N THR A 18 -1.03 -3.44 -3.73
CA THR A 18 -0.25 -3.43 -4.98
C THR A 18 -1.03 -2.73 -6.11
N PRO A 19 -0.47 -1.67 -6.71
CA PRO A 19 -1.20 -0.83 -7.68
C PRO A 19 -1.63 -1.60 -8.93
N GLY A 20 -1.02 -2.77 -9.19
CA GLY A 20 -1.39 -3.69 -10.27
C GLY A 20 -2.55 -4.65 -9.96
N LEU A 21 -2.92 -4.91 -8.68
CA LEU A 21 -3.94 -5.90 -8.31
C LEU A 21 -5.29 -5.29 -7.87
N LEU A 22 -5.31 -4.11 -7.23
CA LEU A 22 -6.56 -3.50 -6.72
C LEU A 22 -6.91 -2.12 -7.31
N PHE A 23 -5.94 -1.32 -7.74
CA PHE A 23 -6.15 0.11 -8.05
C PHE A 23 -6.02 0.49 -9.54
N GLN A 24 -6.41 -0.41 -10.45
CA GLN A 24 -6.69 -0.03 -11.84
C GLN A 24 -8.12 0.55 -11.94
N LEU A 25 -8.33 1.75 -11.36
CA LEU A 25 -9.56 2.53 -11.49
C LEU A 25 -9.44 3.49 -12.70
N PRO A 26 -10.26 3.33 -13.75
CA PRO A 26 -10.35 4.31 -14.83
C PRO A 26 -11.66 5.10 -14.78
N ALA A 27 -11.57 6.27 -15.41
CA ALA A 27 -12.62 7.20 -15.70
C ALA A 27 -13.92 6.57 -16.22
N GLN A 28 -15.04 7.17 -15.82
CA GLN A 28 -16.39 6.98 -16.35
C GLN A 28 -16.91 5.53 -16.38
N GLY A 29 -17.58 5.14 -15.29
CA GLY A 29 -18.71 4.21 -15.37
C GLY A 29 -18.41 2.71 -15.42
N ARG A 30 -17.15 2.26 -15.27
CA ARG A 30 -16.84 0.83 -15.15
C ARG A 30 -15.88 0.54 -14.00
N ILE A 31 -16.30 -0.41 -13.15
CA ILE A 31 -15.74 -0.65 -11.81
C ILE A 31 -14.34 -1.29 -11.83
N VAL A 32 -13.84 -1.78 -12.96
CA VAL A 32 -12.46 -2.28 -13.10
C VAL A 32 -12.11 -2.34 -14.58
N ALA A 33 -11.13 -1.56 -15.03
CA ALA A 33 -10.52 -1.80 -16.34
C ALA A 33 -9.03 -2.07 -16.16
N PHE A 34 -8.67 -3.33 -16.39
CA PHE A 34 -7.30 -3.71 -16.67
C PHE A 34 -6.95 -3.23 -18.09
N GLY A 35 -5.91 -2.40 -18.23
CA GLY A 35 -5.30 -2.16 -19.56
C GLY A 35 -5.39 -0.75 -20.15
N SER A 36 -5.45 0.31 -19.36
CA SER A 36 -5.08 1.65 -19.82
C SER A 36 -3.69 2.00 -19.29
N MET A 37 -2.67 2.07 -20.15
CA MET A 37 -1.31 2.55 -19.82
C MET A 37 -1.26 4.05 -19.46
N HIS A 38 -2.32 4.57 -18.85
CA HIS A 38 -2.34 5.86 -18.19
C HIS A 38 -2.61 5.61 -16.71
N THR A 39 -1.61 5.10 -15.99
CA THR A 39 -1.56 5.20 -14.52
C THR A 39 -1.41 6.69 -14.20
N GLY A 40 -2.53 7.45 -14.29
CA GLY A 40 -2.51 8.87 -14.04
C GLY A 40 -1.88 9.11 -12.67
N GLY A 41 -0.97 10.08 -12.57
CA GLY A 41 -0.20 10.33 -11.33
C GLY A 41 -1.06 10.44 -10.06
N LEU A 42 -2.37 10.74 -10.22
CA LEU A 42 -3.37 10.68 -9.16
C LEU A 42 -3.52 9.29 -8.51
N ALA A 43 -3.51 8.18 -9.26
CA ALA A 43 -3.63 6.83 -8.68
C ALA A 43 -2.40 6.47 -7.85
N ILE A 44 -1.21 6.84 -8.31
CA ILE A 44 0.05 6.67 -7.57
C ILE A 44 0.02 7.52 -6.31
N LEU A 45 -0.44 8.77 -6.41
CA LEU A 45 -0.55 9.69 -5.27
C LEU A 45 -1.53 9.16 -4.21
N VAL A 46 -2.71 8.68 -4.62
CA VAL A 46 -3.70 8.09 -3.71
C VAL A 46 -3.13 6.85 -3.03
N HIS A 47 -2.51 5.93 -3.78
CA HIS A 47 -1.86 4.76 -3.21
C HIS A 47 -0.76 5.15 -2.20
N ALA A 48 0.11 6.10 -2.56
CA ALA A 48 1.20 6.55 -1.69
C ALA A 48 0.67 7.16 -0.38
N VAL A 49 -0.39 7.97 -0.43
CA VAL A 49 -1.01 8.55 0.77
C VAL A 49 -1.63 7.47 1.66
N ILE A 50 -2.39 6.53 1.09
CA ILE A 50 -3.02 5.44 1.84
C ILE A 50 -1.96 4.53 2.47
N TYR A 51 -0.96 4.14 1.68
CA TYR A 51 0.15 3.30 2.14
C TYR A 51 0.90 3.97 3.30
N PHE A 52 1.24 5.26 3.15
CA PHE A 52 1.92 6.04 4.16
C PHE A 52 1.10 6.17 5.46
N ALA A 53 -0.19 6.44 5.35
CA ALA A 53 -1.07 6.56 6.53
C ALA A 53 -1.13 5.23 7.30
N LEU A 54 -1.35 4.11 6.60
CA LEU A 54 -1.48 2.80 7.23
C LEU A 54 -0.18 2.36 7.90
N ILE A 55 0.96 2.46 7.21
CA ILE A 55 2.25 2.05 7.79
C ILE A 55 2.59 2.92 9.02
N THR A 56 2.27 4.21 9.00
CA THR A 56 2.46 5.10 10.15
C THR A 56 1.60 4.68 11.34
N ILE A 57 0.33 4.30 11.10
CA ILE A 57 -0.56 3.80 12.16
C ILE A 57 0.00 2.50 12.76
N PHE A 58 0.40 1.54 11.93
CA PHE A 58 0.91 0.25 12.43
C PHE A 58 2.23 0.37 13.18
N LEU A 59 3.16 1.20 12.71
CA LEU A 59 4.48 1.31 13.33
C LEU A 59 4.53 2.30 14.48
N ILE A 60 3.83 3.44 14.39
CA ILE A 60 3.91 4.50 15.40
C ILE A 60 2.75 4.42 16.39
N ALA A 61 1.51 4.32 15.90
CA ALA A 61 0.35 4.36 16.79
C ALA A 61 0.10 3.02 17.51
N ILE A 62 0.26 1.90 16.79
CA ILE A 62 0.10 0.55 17.34
C ILE A 62 1.42 0.05 17.95
N GLY A 63 2.58 0.45 17.40
CA GLY A 63 3.89 0.01 17.89
C GLY A 63 4.16 -1.47 17.58
N VAL A 64 3.85 -1.92 16.36
CA VAL A 64 4.14 -3.30 15.95
C VAL A 64 5.66 -3.51 15.89
N HIS A 65 6.17 -4.26 16.86
CA HIS A 65 7.56 -4.68 16.92
C HIS A 65 7.65 -6.22 16.83
N ILE A 66 8.56 -6.71 15.99
CA ILE A 66 8.81 -8.14 15.81
C ILE A 66 10.30 -8.37 16.02
N TYR A 67 10.67 -8.87 17.19
CA TYR A 67 12.04 -9.26 17.43
C TYR A 67 12.23 -10.69 16.92
N ALA A 68 13.01 -10.86 15.85
CA ALA A 68 13.41 -12.18 15.37
C ALA A 68 14.89 -12.42 15.72
N GLY A 69 15.14 -13.50 16.44
CA GLY A 69 16.44 -14.03 16.85
C GLY A 69 16.31 -15.06 17.95
#